data_AF-A0A8D3CV82-F1
#
_entry.id   AF-A0A8D3CV82-F1
#
_cell.length_a   1.000
_cell.length_b   1.000
_cell.length_c   1.000
_cell.angle_alpha   90.00
_cell.angle_beta   90.00
_cell.angle_gamma   90.00
#
_symmetry.space_group_name_H-M   'P 1'
#
loop_
_entity.id
_entity.type
_entity.pdbx_description
1 polymer ?
#
loop_
_entity_poly.entity_id
_entity_poly.type
_entity_poly.pdbx_seq_one_letter_code
_entity_poly.pdbx_strand_id
1 'polypeptide(L)'
;MLDFAIFAVTFVIILVGAVLYLYPSSRRASGIPGLNPTDEKDGNLQDIVNRGSLHEFLVSLHQEFGSVASFWFGGRPVVSLGSVDQLRQHINPNHTTDSFETMLKSLLGYQSGMGGGASETMIRKKLYESAINNTLRNSFPLVLKLVEELVGKWKSIPEDQHTPLCAHLLGLAMKTVTQLALGERFNDDAEVISFRKNHDAIWSEIGKGYLDGSLEKSSSRKGHYEKALSEMESVLLSVAKERKAHKKQTVFVDTLLQSSLTERQVSTDEVSHSVCIWALHFLSTSEEVQDKLYQEVTEVLGSDPVSLDKIPQLRYCQQVLNETVRTAKLTPIAARLQEVEGKVDQHIIPKETLVIYALGVVLQDSNTWSAPYRFDPDRFVEESVEKSFCLLGFSGNQTCPELSFAYTVATVLLSTIARQLKLHKLKGQVMDVRSGSSLKTTGGQKS
;
A
#
# COMPACT_ATOMS: atom_id res chain seq x y z
N MET A 1 35.13 -14.84 -14.38
CA MET A 1 33.80 -14.69 -13.75
C MET A 1 33.12 -13.37 -14.07
N LEU A 2 33.86 -12.29 -14.42
CA LEU A 2 33.28 -11.02 -14.86
C LEU A 2 32.81 -11.06 -16.34
N ASP A 3 33.51 -11.76 -17.22
CA ASP A 3 33.15 -11.83 -18.66
C ASP A 3 31.90 -12.70 -18.95
N PHE A 4 31.61 -13.67 -18.09
CA PHE A 4 30.39 -14.49 -18.20
C PHE A 4 29.14 -13.74 -17.69
N ALA A 5 29.32 -12.82 -16.73
CA ALA A 5 28.25 -11.94 -16.24
C ALA A 5 27.93 -10.84 -17.27
N ILE A 6 28.95 -10.30 -17.95
CA ILE A 6 28.76 -9.33 -19.04
C ILE A 6 28.10 -10.01 -20.24
N PHE A 7 28.52 -11.22 -20.64
CA PHE A 7 27.87 -11.96 -21.73
C PHE A 7 26.44 -12.36 -21.38
N ALA A 8 26.16 -12.81 -20.15
CA ALA A 8 24.80 -13.17 -19.71
C ALA A 8 23.86 -11.96 -19.63
N VAL A 9 24.34 -10.81 -19.12
CA VAL A 9 23.52 -9.59 -19.04
C VAL A 9 23.30 -8.98 -20.43
N THR A 10 24.31 -8.98 -21.29
CA THR A 10 24.20 -8.45 -22.65
C THR A 10 23.35 -9.39 -23.53
N PHE A 11 23.46 -10.71 -23.37
CA PHE A 11 22.61 -11.69 -24.04
C PHE A 11 21.16 -11.63 -23.55
N VAL A 12 20.91 -11.44 -22.25
CA VAL A 12 19.55 -11.24 -21.72
C VAL A 12 18.95 -9.92 -22.21
N ILE A 13 19.72 -8.83 -22.30
CA ILE A 13 19.23 -7.55 -22.85
C ILE A 13 18.96 -7.65 -24.36
N ILE A 14 19.81 -8.35 -25.11
CA ILE A 14 19.60 -8.60 -26.55
C ILE A 14 18.44 -9.59 -26.77
N LEU A 15 18.27 -10.59 -25.92
CA LEU A 15 17.17 -11.55 -25.99
C LEU A 15 15.85 -10.92 -25.57
N VAL A 16 15.84 -10.06 -24.54
CA VAL A 16 14.68 -9.25 -24.14
C VAL A 16 14.35 -8.23 -25.22
N GLY A 17 15.35 -7.57 -25.80
CA GLY A 17 15.17 -6.69 -26.97
C GLY A 17 14.64 -7.44 -28.20
N ALA A 18 15.14 -8.64 -28.47
CA ALA A 18 14.69 -9.50 -29.58
C ALA A 18 13.31 -10.10 -29.31
N VAL A 19 12.96 -10.45 -28.08
CA VAL A 19 11.61 -10.93 -27.71
C VAL A 19 10.59 -9.79 -27.76
N LEU A 20 10.97 -8.56 -27.37
CA LEU A 20 10.15 -7.36 -27.53
C LEU A 20 10.01 -6.93 -29.00
N TYR A 21 10.99 -7.25 -29.86
CA TYR A 21 11.00 -6.92 -31.29
C TYR A 21 10.39 -8.01 -32.19
N LEU A 22 10.48 -9.31 -31.80
CA LEU A 22 10.05 -10.46 -32.60
C LEU A 22 8.68 -11.03 -32.22
N TYR A 23 8.06 -10.58 -31.12
CA TYR A 23 6.67 -10.92 -30.78
C TYR A 23 5.76 -9.70 -30.98
N PRO A 24 5.00 -9.63 -32.10
CA PRO A 24 4.08 -8.53 -32.35
C PRO A 24 2.97 -8.52 -31.29
N SER A 25 2.64 -7.32 -30.84
CA SER A 25 1.64 -7.01 -29.81
C SER A 25 0.33 -7.78 -29.98
N SER A 26 -0.19 -8.24 -28.84
CA SER A 26 -1.54 -8.78 -28.71
C SER A 26 -2.54 -7.81 -29.34
N ARG A 27 -3.49 -8.38 -30.07
CA ARG A 27 -4.58 -7.67 -30.74
C ARG A 27 -5.26 -6.73 -29.74
N ARG A 28 -5.58 -5.50 -30.19
CA ARG A 28 -6.42 -4.54 -29.45
C ARG A 28 -7.61 -5.28 -28.84
N ALA A 29 -7.89 -5.07 -27.55
CA ALA A 29 -9.15 -5.49 -26.96
C ALA A 29 -10.29 -4.86 -27.78
N SER A 30 -11.06 -5.70 -28.47
CA SER A 30 -11.94 -5.24 -29.54
C SER A 30 -13.01 -4.30 -28.97
N GLY A 31 -13.04 -3.07 -29.48
CA GLY A 31 -14.09 -2.08 -29.20
C GLY A 31 -13.98 -1.30 -27.90
N ILE A 32 -12.95 -1.51 -27.06
CA ILE A 32 -12.80 -0.73 -25.82
C ILE A 32 -12.37 0.70 -26.15
N PRO A 33 -13.11 1.74 -25.72
CA PRO A 33 -12.72 3.14 -25.95
C PRO A 33 -11.44 3.48 -25.17
N GLY A 34 -10.65 4.43 -25.64
CA GLY A 34 -9.40 4.79 -24.97
C GLY A 34 -8.40 5.52 -25.83
N LEU A 35 -7.23 5.77 -25.24
CA LEU A 35 -6.13 6.46 -25.88
C LEU A 35 -5.32 5.50 -26.76
N ASN A 36 -4.91 6.02 -27.92
CA ASN A 36 -3.85 5.42 -28.72
C ASN A 36 -2.49 5.74 -28.09
N PRO A 37 -1.43 4.95 -28.37
CA PRO A 37 -0.11 5.24 -27.84
C PRO A 37 0.40 6.59 -28.40
N THR A 38 0.90 7.45 -27.52
CA THR A 38 1.53 8.72 -27.91
C THR A 38 2.93 8.50 -28.47
N ASP A 39 3.59 7.43 -28.03
CA ASP A 39 4.87 6.94 -28.54
C ASP A 39 4.80 5.43 -28.81
N GLU A 40 5.38 4.97 -29.92
CA GLU A 40 5.33 3.56 -30.33
C GLU A 40 6.03 2.62 -29.35
N LYS A 41 7.09 3.09 -28.69
CA LYS A 41 7.91 2.29 -27.78
C LYS A 41 7.40 2.38 -26.35
N ASP A 42 7.07 3.59 -25.90
CA ASP A 42 6.75 3.89 -24.50
C ASP A 42 5.23 3.98 -24.22
N GLY A 43 4.39 3.92 -25.27
CA GLY A 43 2.94 3.95 -25.14
C GLY A 43 2.44 5.33 -24.68
N ASN A 44 1.72 5.35 -23.55
CA ASN A 44 1.20 6.58 -22.92
C ASN A 44 2.02 7.01 -21.69
N LEU A 45 3.27 6.54 -21.53
CA LEU A 45 4.11 6.89 -20.36
C LEU A 45 4.28 8.41 -20.22
N GLN A 46 4.48 9.13 -21.33
CA GLN A 46 4.61 10.59 -21.28
C GLN A 46 3.31 11.27 -20.86
N ASP A 47 2.15 10.74 -21.24
CA ASP A 47 0.85 11.27 -20.82
C ASP A 47 0.65 11.10 -19.31
N ILE A 48 1.07 9.95 -18.76
CA ILE A 48 1.05 9.68 -17.31
C ILE A 48 1.95 10.68 -16.57
N VAL A 49 3.18 10.89 -17.05
CA VAL A 49 4.12 11.85 -16.47
C VAL A 49 3.59 13.28 -16.53
N ASN A 50 3.00 13.69 -17.66
CA ASN A 50 2.42 15.02 -17.84
C ASN A 50 1.23 15.29 -16.92
N ARG A 51 0.47 14.24 -16.55
CA ARG A 51 -0.62 14.31 -15.56
C ARG A 51 -0.12 14.27 -14.11
N GLY A 52 1.18 14.06 -13.89
CA GLY A 52 1.83 14.06 -12.58
C GLY A 52 1.82 12.72 -11.84
N SER A 53 0.84 11.85 -12.10
CA SER A 53 0.82 10.47 -11.59
C SER A 53 -0.09 9.57 -12.42
N LEU A 54 0.08 8.24 -12.27
CA LEU A 54 -0.84 7.26 -12.87
C LEU A 54 -2.28 7.43 -12.35
N HIS A 55 -2.47 7.80 -11.08
CA HIS A 55 -3.82 8.06 -10.55
C HIS A 55 -4.51 9.21 -11.27
N GLU A 56 -3.86 10.36 -11.39
CA GLU A 56 -4.42 11.56 -12.05
C GLU A 56 -4.66 11.33 -13.56
N PHE A 57 -3.79 10.54 -14.19
CA PHE A 57 -4.01 10.07 -15.55
C PHE A 57 -5.28 9.21 -15.66
N LEU A 58 -5.46 8.21 -14.78
CA LEU A 58 -6.63 7.34 -14.79
C LEU A 58 -7.93 8.10 -14.49
N VAL A 59 -7.90 9.09 -13.60
CA VAL A 59 -9.04 10.00 -13.36
C VAL A 59 -9.44 10.70 -14.65
N SER A 60 -8.47 11.29 -15.36
CA SER A 60 -8.72 11.98 -16.63
C SER A 60 -9.23 11.01 -17.72
N LEU A 61 -8.63 9.82 -17.80
CA LEU A 61 -9.01 8.77 -18.76
C LEU A 61 -10.47 8.34 -18.58
N HIS A 62 -10.90 8.09 -17.34
CA HIS A 62 -12.26 7.66 -17.04
C HIS A 62 -13.29 8.78 -17.15
N GLN A 63 -12.90 10.05 -16.97
CA GLN A 63 -13.75 11.20 -17.29
C GLN A 63 -14.05 11.30 -18.78
N GLU A 64 -13.09 10.94 -19.64
CA GLU A 64 -13.23 11.03 -21.10
C GLU A 64 -13.92 9.81 -21.71
N PHE A 65 -13.52 8.60 -21.32
CA PHE A 65 -13.94 7.36 -21.99
C PHE A 65 -14.97 6.52 -21.21
N GLY A 66 -15.35 6.95 -20.01
CA GLY A 66 -16.32 6.25 -19.17
C GLY A 66 -15.70 5.14 -18.33
N SER A 67 -16.52 4.19 -17.87
CA SER A 67 -16.14 3.21 -16.83
C SER A 67 -15.24 2.06 -17.33
N VAL A 68 -15.18 1.82 -18.64
CA VAL A 68 -14.22 0.91 -19.28
C VAL A 68 -13.40 1.73 -20.26
N ALA A 69 -12.09 1.82 -20.03
CA ALA A 69 -11.18 2.56 -20.90
C ALA A 69 -9.95 1.73 -21.24
N SER A 70 -9.21 2.12 -22.27
CA SER A 70 -7.93 1.52 -22.63
C SER A 70 -6.85 2.57 -22.85
N PHE A 71 -5.61 2.17 -22.62
CA PHE A 71 -4.42 2.94 -22.93
C PHE A 71 -3.26 1.97 -23.17
N TRP A 72 -2.06 2.49 -23.42
CA TRP A 72 -0.88 1.70 -23.76
C TRP A 72 0.22 1.91 -22.75
N PHE A 73 0.83 0.81 -22.29
CA PHE A 73 2.05 0.84 -21.49
C PHE A 73 3.15 0.13 -22.28
N GLY A 74 4.09 0.92 -22.81
CA GLY A 74 4.95 0.47 -23.89
C GLY A 74 4.13 0.02 -25.11
N GLY A 75 4.57 -1.05 -25.77
CA GLY A 75 3.84 -1.68 -26.89
C GLY A 75 2.66 -2.57 -26.51
N ARG A 76 2.19 -2.55 -25.24
CA ARG A 76 1.11 -3.44 -24.76
C ARG A 76 -0.16 -2.67 -24.43
N PRO A 77 -1.34 -3.15 -24.88
CA PRO A 77 -2.61 -2.57 -24.47
C PRO A 77 -2.90 -2.89 -22.99
N VAL A 78 -3.43 -1.89 -22.30
CA VAL A 78 -3.91 -1.96 -20.92
C VAL A 78 -5.38 -1.60 -20.90
N VAL A 79 -6.20 -2.37 -20.19
CA VAL A 79 -7.61 -2.06 -19.95
C VAL A 79 -7.72 -1.49 -18.54
N SER A 80 -8.42 -0.38 -18.36
CA SER A 80 -8.71 0.22 -17.07
C SER A 80 -10.20 0.15 -16.78
N LEU A 81 -10.55 -0.29 -15.57
CA LEU A 81 -11.92 -0.38 -15.08
C LEU A 81 -12.13 0.61 -13.93
N GLY A 82 -13.15 1.46 -14.06
CA GLY A 82 -13.37 2.64 -13.23
C GLY A 82 -14.68 2.64 -12.42
N SER A 83 -15.42 1.52 -12.39
CA SER A 83 -16.60 1.38 -11.51
C SER A 83 -16.66 0.01 -10.81
N VAL A 84 -17.43 -0.06 -9.73
CA VAL A 84 -17.68 -1.30 -8.98
C VAL A 84 -18.34 -2.37 -9.86
N ASP A 85 -19.23 -1.99 -10.77
CA ASP A 85 -19.97 -2.95 -11.60
C ASP A 85 -19.07 -3.65 -12.61
N GLN A 86 -18.19 -2.90 -13.30
CA GLN A 86 -17.22 -3.47 -14.22
C GLN A 86 -16.18 -4.33 -13.50
N LEU A 87 -15.74 -3.89 -12.31
CA LEU A 87 -14.87 -4.72 -11.46
C LEU A 87 -15.56 -6.03 -11.09
N ARG A 88 -16.84 -5.99 -10.70
CA ARG A 88 -17.62 -7.19 -10.34
C ARG A 88 -17.75 -8.16 -11.51
N GLN A 89 -17.98 -7.65 -12.72
CA GLN A 89 -18.04 -8.49 -13.92
C GLN A 89 -16.69 -9.14 -14.25
N HIS A 90 -15.59 -8.42 -14.02
CA HIS A 90 -14.24 -8.91 -14.28
C HIS A 90 -13.72 -9.88 -13.21
N ILE A 91 -14.05 -9.67 -11.93
CA ILE A 91 -13.59 -10.50 -10.82
C ILE A 91 -14.24 -11.88 -10.97
N ASN A 92 -13.53 -12.79 -11.64
CA ASN A 92 -13.89 -14.20 -11.67
C ASN A 92 -13.61 -14.80 -10.28
N PRO A 93 -14.61 -15.30 -9.55
CA PRO A 93 -14.44 -15.85 -8.19
C PRO A 93 -13.53 -17.09 -8.14
N ASN A 94 -13.20 -17.69 -9.29
CA ASN A 94 -12.41 -18.93 -9.37
C ASN A 94 -10.91 -18.72 -9.64
N HIS A 95 -10.41 -17.48 -9.80
CA HIS A 95 -8.99 -17.22 -10.08
C HIS A 95 -8.44 -16.08 -9.20
N THR A 96 -7.52 -16.42 -8.29
CA THR A 96 -6.86 -15.47 -7.39
C THR A 96 -5.39 -15.31 -7.78
N THR A 97 -5.06 -14.29 -8.57
CA THR A 97 -3.68 -13.80 -8.72
C THR A 97 -3.48 -12.49 -7.94
N ASP A 98 -2.29 -12.31 -7.39
CA ASP A 98 -1.88 -11.13 -6.63
C ASP A 98 -1.73 -9.93 -7.56
N SER A 99 -2.42 -8.84 -7.24
CA SER A 99 -2.51 -7.66 -8.08
C SER A 99 -1.25 -6.80 -8.11
N PHE A 100 -0.51 -6.73 -7.00
CA PHE A 100 0.69 -5.88 -6.90
C PHE A 100 1.91 -6.62 -7.46
N GLU A 101 2.02 -7.92 -7.16
CA GLU A 101 3.07 -8.78 -7.69
C GLU A 101 3.02 -8.89 -9.23
N THR A 102 1.81 -8.91 -9.80
CA THR A 102 1.61 -9.00 -11.27
C THR A 102 1.98 -7.71 -11.99
N MET A 103 1.68 -6.54 -11.39
CA MET A 103 2.09 -5.24 -11.94
C MET A 103 3.62 -5.14 -12.00
N LEU A 104 4.30 -5.46 -10.90
CA LEU A 104 5.76 -5.42 -10.84
C LEU A 104 6.41 -6.48 -11.74
N LYS A 105 5.89 -7.73 -11.77
CA LYS A 105 6.39 -8.80 -12.66
C LYS A 105 6.24 -8.46 -14.14
N SER A 106 5.11 -7.86 -14.51
CA SER A 106 4.84 -7.42 -15.89
C SER A 106 5.72 -6.24 -16.30
N LEU A 107 5.88 -5.25 -15.41
CA LEU A 107 6.75 -4.07 -15.61
C LEU A 107 8.24 -4.43 -15.69
N LEU A 108 8.68 -5.42 -14.89
CA LEU A 108 10.07 -5.84 -14.81
C LEU A 108 10.43 -6.96 -15.82
N GLY A 109 9.52 -7.30 -16.75
CA GLY A 109 9.77 -8.31 -17.77
C GLY A 109 10.06 -9.71 -17.21
N TYR A 110 9.55 -10.03 -16.02
CA TYR A 110 9.85 -11.29 -15.34
C TYR A 110 9.18 -12.45 -16.09
N GLN A 111 9.96 -13.23 -16.85
CA GLN A 111 9.49 -14.51 -17.35
C GLN A 111 9.22 -15.44 -16.16
N SER A 112 8.13 -16.21 -16.26
CA SER A 112 7.75 -17.28 -15.33
C SER A 112 8.86 -18.34 -15.23
N GLY A 113 9.90 -18.04 -14.46
CA GLY A 113 11.07 -18.90 -14.26
C GLY A 113 11.01 -19.78 -13.02
N MET A 114 9.97 -19.67 -12.20
CA MET A 114 9.67 -20.63 -11.13
C MET A 114 8.19 -20.97 -11.17
N GLY A 115 7.90 -22.12 -11.77
CA GLY A 115 6.58 -22.69 -11.91
C GLY A 115 6.00 -23.07 -10.55
N GLY A 116 5.17 -22.20 -10.01
CA GLY A 116 4.10 -22.60 -9.11
C GLY A 116 2.77 -22.31 -9.79
N GLY A 117 1.94 -23.34 -9.98
CA GLY A 117 0.56 -23.13 -10.45
C GLY A 117 -0.23 -22.25 -9.48
N ALA A 118 -1.44 -21.82 -9.87
CA ALA A 118 -2.32 -20.99 -9.02
C ALA A 118 -2.50 -21.53 -7.57
N SER A 119 -2.41 -22.86 -7.39
CA SER A 119 -2.40 -23.53 -6.09
C SER A 119 -1.20 -23.14 -5.21
N GLU A 120 0.01 -23.07 -5.77
CA GLU A 120 1.21 -22.71 -5.00
C GLU A 120 1.21 -21.24 -4.59
N THR A 121 0.76 -20.34 -5.46
CA THR A 121 0.55 -18.92 -5.12
C THR A 121 -0.47 -18.75 -4.00
N MET A 122 -1.59 -19.49 -4.05
CA MET A 122 -2.60 -19.46 -2.99
C MET A 122 -2.05 -19.99 -1.66
N ILE A 123 -1.25 -21.06 -1.69
CA ILE A 123 -0.58 -21.61 -0.49
C ILE A 123 0.38 -20.57 0.10
N ARG A 124 1.22 -19.93 -0.72
CA ARG A 124 2.15 -18.88 -0.26
C ARG A 124 1.40 -17.70 0.35
N LYS A 125 0.31 -17.25 -0.26
CA LYS A 125 -0.55 -16.18 0.29
C LYS A 125 -1.11 -16.56 1.66
N LYS A 126 -1.66 -17.77 1.81
CA LYS A 126 -2.20 -18.24 3.10
C LYS A 126 -1.12 -18.36 4.18
N LEU A 127 0.08 -18.80 3.81
CA LEU A 127 1.22 -18.86 4.73
C LEU A 127 1.67 -17.47 5.17
N TYR A 128 1.75 -16.52 4.24
CA TYR A 128 2.09 -15.12 4.53
C TYR A 128 1.04 -14.46 5.44
N GLU A 129 -0.24 -14.59 5.09
CA GLU A 129 -1.36 -14.06 5.88
C GLU A 129 -1.38 -14.67 7.30
N SER A 130 -1.20 -15.99 7.41
CA SER A 130 -1.09 -16.67 8.71
C SER A 130 0.11 -16.17 9.51
N ALA A 131 1.27 -15.95 8.87
CA ALA A 131 2.46 -15.41 9.51
C ALA A 131 2.23 -14.01 10.08
N ILE A 132 1.60 -13.10 9.31
CA ILE A 132 1.23 -11.76 9.77
C ILE A 132 0.25 -11.84 10.94
N ASN A 133 -0.84 -12.60 10.78
CA ASN A 133 -1.89 -12.68 11.80
C ASN A 133 -1.37 -13.28 13.11
N ASN A 134 -0.52 -14.31 13.05
CA ASN A 134 0.11 -14.89 14.23
C ASN A 134 1.12 -13.94 14.87
N THR A 135 1.93 -13.24 14.07
CA THR A 135 2.90 -12.25 14.58
C THR A 135 2.16 -11.12 15.30
N LEU A 136 1.11 -10.57 14.69
CA LEU A 136 0.29 -9.53 15.30
C LEU A 136 -0.38 -10.01 16.58
N ARG A 137 -0.95 -11.22 16.60
CA ARG A 137 -1.57 -11.79 17.81
C ARG A 137 -0.57 -11.91 18.96
N ASN A 138 0.61 -12.45 18.68
CA ASN A 138 1.65 -12.67 19.69
C ASN A 138 2.29 -11.38 20.18
N SER A 139 2.35 -10.37 19.31
CA SER A 139 3.00 -9.08 19.58
C SER A 139 2.00 -7.95 19.85
N PHE A 140 0.72 -8.25 20.05
CA PHE A 140 -0.29 -7.22 20.34
C PHE A 140 0.01 -6.38 21.59
N PRO A 141 0.50 -6.94 22.72
CA PRO A 141 0.92 -6.15 23.87
C PRO A 141 2.03 -5.14 23.54
N LEU A 142 2.88 -5.46 22.57
CA LEU A 142 3.91 -4.53 22.10
C LEU A 142 3.30 -3.37 21.31
N VAL A 143 2.32 -3.63 20.45
CA VAL A 143 1.60 -2.58 19.71
C VAL A 143 0.93 -1.61 20.70
N LEU A 144 0.24 -2.13 21.71
CA LEU A 144 -0.35 -1.34 22.79
C LEU A 144 0.70 -0.45 23.47
N LYS A 145 1.80 -1.05 23.93
CA LYS A 145 2.89 -0.34 24.60
C LYS A 145 3.43 0.81 23.74
N LEU A 146 3.73 0.56 22.46
CA LEU A 146 4.29 1.57 21.56
C LEU A 146 3.31 2.72 21.30
N VAL A 147 2.01 2.43 21.18
CA VAL A 147 0.97 3.47 21.05
C VAL A 147 0.83 4.27 22.34
N GLU A 148 0.81 3.62 23.50
CA GLU A 148 0.72 4.30 24.80
C GLU A 148 1.93 5.21 25.05
N GLU A 149 3.14 4.77 24.72
CA GLU A 149 4.35 5.59 24.77
C GLU A 149 4.23 6.82 23.86
N LEU A 150 3.72 6.63 22.64
CA LEU A 150 3.54 7.72 21.69
C LEU A 150 2.50 8.74 22.16
N VAL A 151 1.32 8.28 22.58
CA VAL A 151 0.24 9.15 23.07
C VAL A 151 0.65 9.82 24.38
N GLY A 152 1.36 9.10 25.26
CA GLY A 152 1.96 9.65 26.47
C GLY A 152 2.95 10.77 26.16
N LYS A 153 3.78 10.62 25.12
CA LYS A 153 4.66 11.69 24.62
C LYS A 153 3.85 12.88 24.10
N TRP A 154 2.75 12.67 23.39
CA TRP A 154 1.93 13.79 22.91
C TRP A 154 1.27 14.56 24.06
N LYS A 155 0.85 13.87 25.13
CA LYS A 155 0.29 14.50 26.33
C LYS A 155 1.29 15.35 27.11
N SER A 156 2.60 15.07 26.99
CA SER A 156 3.64 15.87 27.65
C SER A 156 4.08 17.07 26.82
N ILE A 157 3.65 17.17 25.55
CA ILE A 157 3.91 18.33 24.71
C ILE A 157 2.95 19.46 25.12
N PRO A 158 3.45 20.68 25.42
CA PRO A 158 2.61 21.84 25.69
C PRO A 158 1.62 22.13 24.55
N GLU A 159 0.43 22.64 24.89
CA GLU A 159 -0.64 22.91 23.92
C GLU A 159 -0.25 23.93 22.83
N ASP A 160 0.71 24.80 23.12
CA ASP A 160 1.22 25.84 22.23
C ASP A 160 2.39 25.36 21.35
N GLN A 161 2.81 24.09 21.45
CA GLN A 161 3.92 23.55 20.71
C GLN A 161 3.47 22.62 19.56
N HIS A 162 3.93 22.91 18.35
CA HIS A 162 3.72 22.03 17.20
C HIS A 162 4.15 20.58 17.44
N THR A 163 3.20 19.65 17.27
CA THR A 163 3.48 18.22 17.24
C THR A 163 3.64 17.74 15.80
N PRO A 164 4.83 17.26 15.38
CA PRO A 164 5.05 16.76 14.03
C PRO A 164 4.44 15.34 13.85
N LEU A 165 3.10 15.27 13.79
CA LEU A 165 2.34 14.01 13.76
C LEU A 165 2.82 13.06 12.66
N CYS A 166 3.16 13.56 11.48
CA CYS A 166 3.64 12.72 10.37
C CYS A 166 4.93 11.98 10.75
N ALA A 167 5.92 12.71 11.28
CA ALA A 167 7.19 12.11 11.68
C ALA A 167 7.01 11.12 12.85
N HIS A 168 6.14 11.47 13.80
CA HIS A 168 5.80 10.64 14.95
C HIS A 168 5.11 9.33 14.56
N LEU A 169 4.11 9.38 13.69
CA LEU A 169 3.40 8.20 13.20
C LEU A 169 4.27 7.33 12.29
N LEU A 170 5.15 7.93 11.50
CA LEU A 170 6.09 7.17 10.69
C LEU A 170 7.10 6.45 11.58
N GLY A 171 7.58 7.12 12.64
CA GLY A 171 8.40 6.50 13.68
C GLY A 171 7.69 5.34 14.37
N LEU A 172 6.41 5.50 14.72
CA LEU A 172 5.58 4.42 15.28
C LEU A 172 5.51 3.23 14.31
N ALA A 173 5.08 3.47 13.07
CA ALA A 173 4.93 2.42 12.06
C ALA A 173 6.25 1.67 11.85
N MET A 174 7.37 2.40 11.74
CA MET A 174 8.69 1.82 11.55
C MET A 174 9.09 0.97 12.74
N LYS A 175 8.99 1.52 13.95
CA LYS A 175 9.35 0.82 15.19
C LYS A 175 8.51 -0.43 15.38
N THR A 176 7.19 -0.34 15.16
CA THR A 176 6.28 -1.48 15.21
C THR A 176 6.69 -2.55 14.20
N VAL A 177 6.83 -2.21 12.91
CA VAL A 177 7.15 -3.18 11.87
C VAL A 177 8.53 -3.80 12.09
N THR A 178 9.55 -3.02 12.42
CA THR A 178 10.90 -3.56 12.64
C THR A 178 10.97 -4.46 13.87
N GLN A 179 10.27 -4.13 14.97
CA GLN A 179 10.27 -5.01 16.14
C GLN A 179 9.46 -6.29 15.90
N LEU A 180 8.31 -6.20 15.22
CA LEU A 180 7.50 -7.37 14.88
C LEU A 180 8.20 -8.26 13.84
N ALA A 181 8.95 -7.66 12.92
CA ALA A 181 9.60 -8.39 11.84
C ALA A 181 10.97 -8.96 12.25
N LEU A 182 11.78 -8.15 12.93
CA LEU A 182 13.21 -8.36 13.13
C LEU A 182 13.58 -8.55 14.61
N GLY A 183 12.67 -8.23 15.54
CA GLY A 183 12.81 -8.54 16.97
C GLY A 183 13.48 -7.44 17.81
N GLU A 184 13.98 -7.84 18.98
CA GLU A 184 14.38 -6.96 20.09
C GLU A 184 15.49 -5.94 19.75
N ARG A 185 16.28 -6.17 18.70
CA ARG A 185 17.31 -5.21 18.24
C ARG A 185 16.71 -3.82 18.01
N PHE A 186 15.48 -3.77 17.52
CA PHE A 186 14.77 -2.52 17.21
C PHE A 186 14.05 -1.92 18.43
N ASN A 187 14.35 -2.38 19.65
CA ASN A 187 13.98 -1.66 20.87
C ASN A 187 14.74 -0.34 21.00
N ASP A 188 15.96 -0.27 20.45
CA ASP A 188 16.75 0.95 20.37
C ASP A 188 16.27 1.83 19.20
N ASP A 189 15.86 3.06 19.52
CA ASP A 189 15.42 4.04 18.53
C ASP A 189 16.53 4.39 17.52
N ALA A 190 17.81 4.29 17.91
CA ALA A 190 18.93 4.56 17.01
C ALA A 190 18.99 3.54 15.85
N GLU A 191 18.69 2.26 16.14
CA GLU A 191 18.62 1.21 15.11
C GLU A 191 17.44 1.45 14.17
N VAL A 192 16.27 1.84 14.70
CA VAL A 192 15.08 2.19 13.90
C VAL A 192 15.36 3.39 12.98
N ILE A 193 16.00 4.43 13.50
CA ILE A 193 16.34 5.63 12.72
C ILE A 193 17.33 5.30 11.61
N SER A 194 18.36 4.50 11.90
CA SER A 194 19.35 4.06 10.92
C SER A 194 18.70 3.24 9.80
N PHE A 195 17.87 2.26 10.18
CA PHE A 195 17.12 1.43 9.24
C PHE A 195 16.21 2.27 8.35
N ARG A 196 15.44 3.18 8.94
CA ARG A 196 14.56 4.10 8.21
C ARG A 196 15.33 4.97 7.22
N LYS A 197 16.49 5.51 7.60
CA LYS A 197 17.30 6.34 6.70
C LYS A 197 17.71 5.58 5.44
N ASN A 198 18.10 4.32 5.60
CA ASN A 198 18.45 3.46 4.48
C ASN A 198 17.22 3.07 3.65
N HIS A 199 16.09 2.80 4.30
CA HIS A 199 14.80 2.57 3.64
C HIS A 199 14.37 3.76 2.77
N ASP A 200 14.36 4.97 3.33
CA ASP A 200 13.98 6.22 2.65
C ASP A 200 14.90 6.49 1.44
N ALA A 201 16.21 6.22 1.56
CA ALA A 201 17.17 6.37 0.48
C ALA A 201 16.93 5.39 -0.68
N ILE A 202 16.63 4.13 -0.36
CA ILE A 202 16.31 3.09 -1.36
C ILE A 202 15.00 3.44 -2.07
N TRP A 203 13.95 3.76 -1.31
CA TRP A 203 12.61 3.97 -1.87
C TRP A 203 12.52 5.24 -2.73
N SER A 204 13.22 6.31 -2.32
CA SER A 204 13.31 7.54 -3.11
C SER A 204 13.91 7.30 -4.50
N GLU A 205 14.86 6.37 -4.62
CA GLU A 205 15.54 6.06 -5.87
C GLU A 205 14.79 5.02 -6.72
N ILE A 206 14.08 4.07 -6.11
CA ILE A 206 13.16 3.17 -6.84
C ILE A 206 12.08 4.01 -7.55
N GLY A 207 11.46 4.94 -6.84
CA GLY A 207 10.40 5.78 -7.40
C GLY A 207 10.88 6.78 -8.45
N LYS A 208 11.92 7.56 -8.12
CA LYS A 208 12.42 8.60 -9.05
C LYS A 208 13.43 8.03 -10.03
N GLY A 209 14.54 7.50 -9.52
CA GLY A 209 15.72 7.19 -10.31
C GLY A 209 15.61 5.97 -11.22
N TYR A 210 14.90 4.92 -10.80
CA TYR A 210 14.77 3.69 -11.57
C TYR A 210 13.71 3.82 -12.67
N LEU A 211 12.56 4.43 -12.37
CA LEU A 211 11.45 4.58 -13.31
C LEU A 211 11.72 5.59 -14.44
N ASP A 212 12.52 6.63 -14.20
CA ASP A 212 12.89 7.63 -15.24
C ASP A 212 14.30 7.39 -15.84
N GLY A 213 15.00 6.34 -15.38
CA GLY A 213 16.37 6.01 -15.78
C GLY A 213 17.43 7.03 -15.36
N SER A 214 17.12 7.97 -14.46
CA SER A 214 18.06 9.01 -13.99
C SER A 214 19.07 8.50 -12.97
N LEU A 215 18.82 7.36 -12.33
CA LEU A 215 19.75 6.76 -11.39
C LEU A 215 21.06 6.36 -12.09
N GLU A 216 20.95 5.71 -13.26
CA GLU A 216 22.09 5.26 -14.06
C GLU A 216 22.91 6.43 -14.63
N LYS A 217 22.31 7.62 -14.72
CA LYS A 217 22.97 8.84 -15.22
C LYS A 217 23.81 9.54 -14.15
N SER A 218 23.72 9.13 -12.88
CA SER A 218 24.41 9.78 -11.76
C SER A 218 25.17 8.77 -10.91
N SER A 219 26.50 8.76 -11.04
CA SER A 219 27.40 7.90 -10.26
C SER A 219 27.29 8.13 -8.75
N SER A 220 27.05 9.38 -8.32
CA SER A 220 26.89 9.72 -6.90
C SER A 220 25.57 9.21 -6.32
N ARG A 221 24.44 9.35 -7.05
CA ARG A 221 23.14 8.83 -6.60
C ARG A 221 23.14 7.31 -6.57
N LYS A 222 23.69 6.68 -7.61
CA LYS A 222 23.88 5.23 -7.68
C LYS A 222 24.73 4.72 -6.51
N GLY A 223 25.86 5.36 -6.21
CA GLY A 223 26.69 4.99 -5.07
C GLY A 223 25.97 5.15 -3.72
N HIS A 224 25.13 6.18 -3.55
CA HIS A 224 24.32 6.33 -2.33
C HIS A 224 23.27 5.22 -2.18
N TYR A 225 22.58 4.89 -3.27
CA TYR A 225 21.59 3.80 -3.33
C TYR A 225 22.24 2.43 -3.02
N GLU A 226 23.35 2.11 -3.69
CA GLU A 226 24.07 0.84 -3.48
C GLU A 226 24.61 0.72 -2.05
N LYS A 227 25.10 1.83 -1.48
CA LYS A 227 25.52 1.87 -0.07
C LYS A 227 24.35 1.60 0.88
N ALA A 228 23.22 2.28 0.68
CA ALA A 228 22.03 2.08 1.52
C ALA A 228 21.51 0.63 1.43
N LEU A 229 21.53 0.05 0.23
CA LEU A 229 21.15 -1.35 -0.01
C LEU A 229 22.09 -2.31 0.74
N SER A 230 23.40 -2.10 0.63
CA SER A 230 24.41 -2.93 1.30
C SER A 230 24.33 -2.84 2.83
N GLU A 231 24.08 -1.65 3.38
CA GLU A 231 23.86 -1.47 4.82
C GLU A 231 22.58 -2.18 5.28
N MET A 232 21.49 -2.08 4.52
CA MET A 232 20.23 -2.77 4.82
C MET A 232 20.41 -4.30 4.82
N GLU A 233 21.07 -4.84 3.79
CA GLU A 233 21.38 -6.27 3.70
C GLU A 233 22.23 -6.74 4.88
N SER A 234 23.25 -5.95 5.27
CA SER A 234 24.08 -6.26 6.43
C SER A 234 23.30 -6.33 7.73
N VAL A 235 22.35 -5.41 7.94
CA VAL A 235 21.44 -5.41 9.10
C VAL A 235 20.56 -6.66 9.08
N LEU A 236 19.93 -6.99 7.94
CA LEU A 236 19.08 -8.17 7.84
C LEU A 236 19.86 -9.47 8.07
N LEU A 237 21.07 -9.59 7.51
CA LEU A 237 21.94 -10.75 7.70
C LEU A 237 22.41 -10.89 9.15
N SER A 238 22.77 -9.79 9.82
CA SER A 238 23.16 -9.83 11.24
C SER A 238 21.98 -10.25 12.13
N VAL A 239 20.80 -9.68 11.92
CA VAL A 239 19.56 -10.09 12.60
C VAL A 239 19.28 -11.58 12.37
N ALA A 240 19.38 -12.07 11.14
CA ALA A 240 19.16 -13.48 10.83
C ALA A 240 20.16 -14.40 11.54
N LYS A 241 21.43 -14.00 11.66
CA LYS A 241 22.46 -14.74 12.41
C LYS A 241 22.19 -14.74 13.92
N GLU A 242 21.91 -13.58 14.50
CA GLU A 242 21.59 -13.43 15.93
C GLU A 242 20.41 -14.32 16.33
N ARG A 243 19.36 -14.32 15.51
CA ARG A 243 18.14 -15.09 15.77
C ARG A 243 18.27 -16.58 15.52
N LYS A 244 19.20 -17.02 14.65
CA LYS A 244 19.58 -18.43 14.56
C LYS A 244 20.26 -18.92 15.83
N ALA A 245 21.02 -18.06 16.51
CA ALA A 245 21.74 -18.40 17.74
C ALA A 245 20.85 -18.33 18.99
N HIS A 246 19.95 -17.35 19.09
CA HIS A 246 19.11 -17.13 20.27
C HIS A 246 17.64 -16.90 19.86
N LYS A 247 16.76 -17.84 20.22
CA LYS A 247 15.30 -17.73 20.02
C LYS A 247 14.58 -17.56 21.35
N LYS A 248 14.36 -16.30 21.77
CA LYS A 248 13.52 -15.99 22.94
C LYS A 248 12.04 -15.88 22.58
N GLN A 249 11.75 -15.29 21.41
CA GLN A 249 10.39 -15.09 20.89
C GLN A 249 10.38 -15.37 19.38
N THR A 250 9.26 -15.89 18.88
CA THR A 250 9.03 -16.05 17.43
C THR A 250 8.57 -14.73 16.82
N VAL A 251 9.32 -14.22 15.85
CA VAL A 251 8.99 -13.00 15.07
C VAL A 251 8.83 -13.33 13.58
N PHE A 252 8.33 -12.39 12.77
CA PHE A 252 7.98 -12.66 11.38
C PHE A 252 9.13 -13.31 10.57
N VAL A 253 10.36 -12.82 10.76
CA VAL A 253 11.51 -13.37 10.02
C VAL A 253 11.88 -14.79 10.48
N ASP A 254 11.39 -15.30 11.62
CA ASP A 254 11.50 -16.74 11.95
C ASP A 254 10.65 -17.56 11.01
N THR A 255 9.43 -17.09 10.78
CA THR A 255 8.47 -17.76 9.92
C THR A 255 8.98 -17.73 8.48
N LEU A 256 9.54 -16.62 8.02
CA LEU A 256 10.19 -16.53 6.70
C LEU A 256 11.36 -17.50 6.56
N LEU A 257 12.28 -17.51 7.54
CA LEU A 257 13.44 -18.42 7.54
C LEU A 257 13.04 -19.91 7.58
N GLN A 258 11.88 -20.25 8.14
CA GLN A 258 11.36 -21.62 8.20
C GLN A 258 10.59 -22.03 6.93
N SER A 259 10.06 -21.08 6.16
CA SER A 259 9.10 -21.33 5.06
C SER A 259 9.68 -21.16 3.66
N SER A 260 10.99 -20.88 3.52
CA SER A 260 11.64 -20.63 2.21
C SER A 260 10.97 -19.53 1.39
N LEU A 261 10.26 -18.61 2.06
CA LEU A 261 9.66 -17.44 1.41
C LEU A 261 10.77 -16.46 1.04
N THR A 262 10.83 -16.07 -0.22
CA THR A 262 11.85 -15.15 -0.74
C THR A 262 11.62 -13.75 -0.18
N GLU A 263 12.72 -13.06 0.14
CA GLU A 263 12.87 -11.91 1.06
C GLU A 263 12.12 -10.59 0.74
N ARG A 264 11.08 -10.54 -0.11
CA ARG A 264 10.53 -9.25 -0.61
C ARG A 264 9.07 -8.94 -0.28
N GLN A 265 8.65 -9.13 0.97
CA GLN A 265 7.31 -8.71 1.42
C GLN A 265 7.31 -8.04 2.80
N VAL A 266 8.24 -7.11 3.04
CA VAL A 266 8.15 -6.17 4.17
C VAL A 266 7.81 -4.79 3.60
N SER A 267 6.51 -4.52 3.44
CA SER A 267 5.95 -3.21 3.08
C SER A 267 4.66 -2.95 3.87
N THR A 268 4.71 -3.21 5.18
CA THR A 268 3.58 -3.04 6.12
C THR A 268 3.60 -1.68 6.82
N ASP A 269 4.74 -1.00 6.78
CA ASP A 269 5.05 0.24 7.47
C ASP A 269 4.42 1.46 6.79
N GLU A 270 4.54 1.58 5.47
CA GLU A 270 3.98 2.71 4.72
C GLU A 270 2.44 2.75 4.80
N VAL A 271 1.78 1.59 4.74
CA VAL A 271 0.32 1.47 4.80
C VAL A 271 -0.18 1.85 6.20
N SER A 272 0.43 1.30 7.26
CA SER A 272 0.04 1.59 8.65
C SER A 272 0.21 3.07 8.99
N HIS A 273 1.34 3.65 8.57
CA HIS A 273 1.59 5.08 8.73
C HIS A 273 0.51 5.92 8.03
N SER A 274 0.20 5.58 6.78
CA SER A 274 -0.76 6.31 5.95
C SER A 274 -2.19 6.22 6.48
N VAL A 275 -2.64 5.07 6.97
CA VAL A 275 -3.98 4.95 7.58
C VAL A 275 -4.06 5.83 8.83
N CYS A 276 -3.07 5.75 9.72
CA CYS A 276 -3.09 6.51 10.97
C CYS A 276 -3.09 8.02 10.72
N ILE A 277 -2.22 8.51 9.84
CA ILE A 277 -2.08 9.95 9.60
C ILE A 277 -3.34 10.57 8.99
N TRP A 278 -3.98 9.87 8.05
CA TRP A 278 -5.23 10.34 7.44
C TRP A 278 -6.40 10.23 8.41
N ALA A 279 -6.47 9.19 9.24
CA ALA A 279 -7.50 9.07 10.26
C ALA A 279 -7.43 10.23 11.25
N LEU A 280 -6.22 10.55 11.76
CA LEU A 280 -6.03 11.71 12.65
C LEU A 280 -6.37 13.04 11.96
N HIS A 281 -6.03 13.18 10.68
CA HIS A 281 -6.41 14.35 9.90
C HIS A 281 -7.93 14.51 9.86
N PHE A 282 -8.67 13.47 9.43
CA PHE A 282 -10.12 13.55 9.32
C PHE A 282 -10.80 13.78 10.67
N LEU A 283 -10.33 13.11 11.73
CA LEU A 283 -10.78 13.35 13.10
C LEU A 283 -10.56 14.80 13.51
N SER A 284 -9.37 15.37 13.29
CA SER A 284 -9.08 16.77 13.64
C SER A 284 -9.98 17.79 12.95
N THR A 285 -10.59 17.41 11.82
CA THR A 285 -11.50 18.24 11.04
C THR A 285 -12.99 17.97 11.31
N SER A 286 -13.31 16.93 12.09
CA SER A 286 -14.68 16.50 12.36
C SER A 286 -14.87 16.20 13.84
N GLU A 287 -15.35 17.19 14.58
CA GLU A 287 -15.65 17.06 16.01
C GLU A 287 -16.76 16.03 16.27
N GLU A 288 -17.79 15.99 15.43
CA GLU A 288 -18.89 15.03 15.55
C GLU A 288 -18.39 13.58 15.47
N VAL A 289 -17.47 13.29 14.55
CA VAL A 289 -16.90 11.94 14.41
C VAL A 289 -16.03 11.60 15.63
N GLN A 290 -15.26 12.56 16.15
CA GLN A 290 -14.47 12.35 17.37
C GLN A 290 -15.37 12.03 18.58
N ASP A 291 -16.47 12.77 18.74
CA ASP A 291 -17.38 12.58 19.87
C ASP A 291 -18.11 11.23 19.78
N LYS A 292 -18.57 10.81 18.59
CA LYS A 292 -19.15 9.47 18.35
C LYS A 292 -18.13 8.34 18.62
N LEU A 293 -16.89 8.52 18.16
CA LEU A 293 -15.81 7.56 18.40
C LEU A 293 -15.49 7.46 19.90
N TYR A 294 -15.44 8.58 20.61
CA TYR A 294 -15.24 8.59 22.06
C TYR A 294 -16.37 7.86 22.80
N GLN A 295 -17.62 8.07 22.40
CA GLN A 295 -18.78 7.38 22.98
C GLN A 295 -18.66 5.87 22.81
N GLU A 296 -18.45 5.37 21.58
CA GLU A 296 -18.28 3.93 21.34
C GLU A 296 -17.13 3.35 22.16
N VAL A 297 -15.96 4.01 22.12
CA VAL A 297 -14.77 3.52 22.82
C VAL A 297 -15.02 3.45 24.33
N THR A 298 -15.71 4.44 24.90
CA THR A 298 -16.05 4.46 26.33
C THR A 298 -17.06 3.36 26.69
N GLU A 299 -18.06 3.12 25.85
CA GLU A 299 -19.08 2.10 26.07
C GLU A 299 -18.53 0.67 25.96
N VAL A 300 -17.72 0.40 24.94
CA VAL A 300 -17.20 -0.95 24.65
C VAL A 300 -16.00 -1.30 25.55
N LEU A 301 -15.08 -0.36 25.73
CA LEU A 301 -13.85 -0.62 26.49
C LEU A 301 -14.00 -0.34 27.98
N GLY A 302 -14.86 0.61 28.37
CA GLY A 302 -14.93 1.10 29.74
C GLY A 302 -13.60 1.71 30.19
N SER A 303 -13.06 1.22 31.31
CA SER A 303 -11.75 1.63 31.81
C SER A 303 -10.58 0.87 31.17
N ASP A 304 -10.83 -0.28 30.56
CA ASP A 304 -9.78 -1.20 30.10
C ASP A 304 -9.10 -0.69 28.82
N PRO A 305 -7.82 -1.00 28.58
CA PRO A 305 -7.21 -0.81 27.27
C PRO A 305 -7.89 -1.70 26.22
N VAL A 306 -7.74 -1.35 24.94
CA VAL A 306 -8.27 -2.17 23.85
C VAL A 306 -7.58 -3.53 23.81
N SER A 307 -8.35 -4.59 23.56
CA SER A 307 -7.87 -5.96 23.41
C SER A 307 -8.29 -6.53 22.07
N LEU A 308 -7.60 -7.57 21.59
CA LEU A 308 -7.91 -8.21 20.30
C LEU A 308 -9.36 -8.71 20.21
N ASP A 309 -9.95 -9.16 21.31
CA ASP A 309 -11.34 -9.62 21.42
C ASP A 309 -12.37 -8.47 21.42
N LYS A 310 -11.96 -7.27 21.83
CA LYS A 310 -12.81 -6.06 21.79
C LYS A 310 -12.72 -5.29 20.47
N ILE A 311 -11.64 -5.43 19.69
CA ILE A 311 -11.50 -4.75 18.39
C ILE A 311 -12.72 -4.95 17.47
N PRO A 312 -13.26 -6.16 17.26
CA PRO A 312 -14.43 -6.36 16.40
C PRO A 312 -15.72 -5.70 16.91
N GLN A 313 -15.74 -5.27 18.18
CA GLN A 313 -16.88 -4.61 18.81
C GLN A 313 -16.86 -3.09 18.57
N LEU A 314 -15.71 -2.51 18.19
CA LEU A 314 -15.54 -1.10 17.85
C LEU A 314 -15.96 -0.84 16.39
N ARG A 315 -17.27 -0.97 16.12
CA ARG A 315 -17.85 -0.90 14.79
C ARG A 315 -17.72 0.48 14.16
N TYR A 316 -18.00 1.54 14.90
CA TYR A 316 -17.85 2.92 14.45
C TYR A 316 -16.38 3.26 14.17
N CYS A 317 -15.46 2.81 15.02
CA CYS A 317 -14.03 2.90 14.73
C CYS A 317 -13.67 2.23 13.39
N GLN A 318 -14.20 1.03 13.12
CA GLN A 318 -14.00 0.36 11.84
C GLN A 318 -14.59 1.16 10.66
N GLN A 319 -15.75 1.80 10.84
CA GLN A 319 -16.35 2.69 9.84
C GLN A 319 -15.48 3.92 9.58
N VAL A 320 -14.91 4.53 10.63
CA VAL A 320 -13.95 5.64 10.53
C VAL A 320 -12.71 5.23 9.73
N LEU A 321 -12.17 4.03 9.97
CA LEU A 321 -11.02 3.52 9.23
C LEU A 321 -11.34 3.21 7.77
N ASN A 322 -12.49 2.59 7.49
CA ASN A 322 -12.95 2.34 6.12
C ASN A 322 -13.12 3.67 5.35
N GLU A 323 -13.75 4.67 5.97
CA GLU A 323 -13.93 5.98 5.36
C GLU A 323 -12.62 6.74 5.19
N THR A 324 -11.65 6.50 6.08
CA THR A 324 -10.29 7.03 5.95
C THR A 324 -9.62 6.50 4.69
N VAL A 325 -9.63 5.17 4.49
CA VAL A 325 -9.03 4.54 3.30
C VAL A 325 -9.72 4.99 2.02
N ARG A 326 -11.06 5.05 2.04
CA ARG A 326 -11.86 5.49 0.89
C ARG A 326 -11.54 6.93 0.50
N THR A 327 -11.59 7.85 1.46
CA THR A 327 -11.46 9.29 1.21
C THR A 327 -10.02 9.68 0.88
N ALA A 328 -9.04 9.09 1.57
CA ALA A 328 -7.62 9.33 1.32
C ALA A 328 -7.09 8.61 0.05
N LYS A 329 -7.82 7.62 -0.47
CA LYS A 329 -7.45 6.82 -1.65
C LYS A 329 -6.07 6.16 -1.51
N LEU A 330 -5.81 5.55 -0.34
CA LEU A 330 -4.48 5.00 -0.01
C LEU A 330 -3.99 3.93 -1.00
N THR A 331 -4.92 3.19 -1.60
CA THR A 331 -4.63 2.22 -2.66
C THR A 331 -5.38 2.66 -3.93
N PRO A 332 -4.85 3.63 -4.69
CA PRO A 332 -5.59 4.20 -5.81
C PRO A 332 -5.66 3.26 -7.01
N ILE A 333 -4.87 2.18 -7.03
CA ILE A 333 -4.69 1.30 -8.18
C ILE A 333 -4.48 -0.14 -7.70
N ALA A 334 -5.15 -1.08 -8.33
CA ALA A 334 -4.76 -2.48 -8.37
C ALA A 334 -4.64 -2.92 -9.84
N ALA A 335 -3.92 -4.00 -10.13
CA ALA A 335 -3.84 -4.54 -11.49
C ALA A 335 -3.95 -6.05 -11.50
N ARG A 336 -4.37 -6.66 -12.60
CA ARG A 336 -4.40 -8.10 -12.79
C ARG A 336 -4.02 -8.43 -14.21
N LEU A 337 -3.37 -9.57 -14.42
CA LEU A 337 -3.15 -10.09 -15.77
C LEU A 337 -4.32 -11.01 -16.14
N GLN A 338 -4.88 -10.80 -17.33
CA GLN A 338 -5.96 -11.62 -17.84
C GLN A 338 -5.41 -13.00 -18.26
N GLU A 339 -5.71 -14.07 -17.51
CA GLU A 339 -5.15 -15.41 -17.79
C GLU A 339 -5.87 -16.14 -18.94
N VAL A 340 -7.15 -15.84 -19.13
CA VAL A 340 -8.04 -16.43 -20.14
C VAL A 340 -8.88 -15.32 -20.76
N GLU A 341 -9.35 -15.45 -21.99
CA GLU A 341 -10.24 -14.43 -22.57
C GLU A 341 -11.47 -14.19 -21.67
N GLY A 342 -11.77 -12.91 -21.41
CA GLY A 342 -12.86 -12.49 -20.54
C GLY A 342 -13.75 -11.46 -21.21
N LYS A 343 -14.89 -11.16 -20.59
CA LYS A 343 -15.85 -10.18 -21.09
C LYS A 343 -16.24 -9.21 -19.97
N VAL A 344 -16.24 -7.92 -20.30
CA VAL A 344 -16.76 -6.84 -19.44
C VAL A 344 -17.67 -5.97 -20.30
N ASP A 345 -18.92 -5.81 -19.86
CA ASP A 345 -20.02 -5.24 -20.62
C ASP A 345 -20.14 -5.91 -22.01
N GLN A 346 -20.05 -5.15 -23.10
CA GLN A 346 -19.99 -5.66 -24.47
C GLN A 346 -18.58 -6.01 -24.95
N HIS A 347 -17.54 -5.71 -24.18
CA HIS A 347 -16.15 -5.77 -24.63
C HIS A 347 -15.48 -7.10 -24.29
N ILE A 348 -14.64 -7.57 -25.21
CA ILE A 348 -13.81 -8.75 -25.00
C ILE A 348 -12.42 -8.30 -24.56
N ILE A 349 -11.95 -8.83 -23.43
CA ILE A 349 -10.61 -8.63 -22.90
C ILE A 349 -9.77 -9.88 -23.25
N PRO A 350 -8.81 -9.78 -24.19
CA PRO A 350 -7.98 -10.89 -24.58
C PRO A 350 -7.14 -11.42 -23.41
N LYS A 351 -6.78 -12.71 -23.48
CA LYS A 351 -5.72 -13.28 -22.64
C LYS A 351 -4.44 -12.44 -22.75
N GLU A 352 -3.67 -12.41 -21.66
CA GLU A 352 -2.41 -11.67 -21.47
C GLU A 352 -2.55 -10.15 -21.51
N THR A 353 -3.79 -9.62 -21.43
CA THR A 353 -4.04 -8.19 -21.25
C THR A 353 -3.84 -7.78 -19.80
N LEU A 354 -3.11 -6.68 -19.55
CA LEU A 354 -3.04 -6.08 -18.22
C LEU A 354 -4.34 -5.31 -17.97
N VAL A 355 -5.03 -5.64 -16.88
CA VAL A 355 -6.25 -4.97 -16.46
C VAL A 355 -5.99 -4.20 -15.17
N ILE A 356 -6.11 -2.89 -15.23
CA ILE A 356 -6.01 -1.98 -14.09
C ILE A 356 -7.39 -1.75 -13.50
N TYR A 357 -7.50 -1.88 -12.19
CA TYR A 357 -8.61 -1.39 -11.40
C TYR A 357 -8.24 0.00 -10.92
N ALA A 358 -8.90 1.01 -11.46
CA ALA A 358 -8.70 2.41 -11.09
C ALA A 358 -9.43 2.70 -9.77
N LEU A 359 -8.98 2.07 -8.67
CA LEU A 359 -9.65 2.12 -7.37
C LEU A 359 -9.86 3.55 -6.88
N GLY A 360 -8.93 4.47 -7.12
CA GLY A 360 -9.09 5.88 -6.76
C GLY A 360 -10.23 6.58 -7.54
N VAL A 361 -10.53 6.14 -8.76
CA VAL A 361 -11.72 6.57 -9.52
C VAL A 361 -12.97 5.91 -8.94
N VAL A 362 -12.93 4.60 -8.71
CA VAL A 362 -14.04 3.82 -8.16
C VAL A 362 -14.50 4.35 -6.79
N LEU A 363 -13.55 4.72 -5.91
CA LEU A 363 -13.83 5.24 -4.57
C LEU A 363 -14.42 6.67 -4.57
N GLN A 364 -14.41 7.33 -5.72
CA GLN A 364 -14.98 8.66 -5.94
C GLN A 364 -16.21 8.66 -6.86
N ASP A 365 -16.61 7.50 -7.38
CA ASP A 365 -17.80 7.37 -8.23
C ASP A 365 -19.07 7.74 -7.43
N SER A 366 -19.73 8.81 -7.84
CA SER A 366 -20.94 9.31 -7.16
C SER A 366 -22.15 8.38 -7.28
N ASN A 367 -22.13 7.43 -8.23
CA ASN A 367 -23.17 6.41 -8.34
C ASN A 367 -23.06 5.37 -7.22
N THR A 368 -21.84 5.13 -6.75
CA THR A 368 -21.55 4.17 -5.67
C THR A 368 -21.48 4.87 -4.31
N TRP A 369 -20.86 6.05 -4.24
CA TRP A 369 -20.57 6.77 -2.99
C TRP A 369 -21.27 8.13 -2.97
N SER A 370 -22.32 8.25 -2.17
CA SER A 370 -23.03 9.52 -1.98
C SER A 370 -22.11 10.60 -1.38
N ALA A 371 -22.07 11.78 -2.00
CA ALA A 371 -21.15 12.87 -1.63
C ALA A 371 -19.70 12.37 -1.45
N PRO A 372 -19.03 11.88 -2.51
CA PRO A 372 -17.81 11.08 -2.41
C PRO A 372 -16.61 11.81 -1.78
N TYR A 373 -16.60 13.14 -1.80
CA TYR A 373 -15.55 13.96 -1.21
C TYR A 373 -15.79 14.32 0.27
N ARG A 374 -16.98 14.02 0.81
CA ARG A 374 -17.29 14.21 2.23
C ARG A 374 -16.82 12.99 3.01
N PHE A 375 -16.02 13.24 4.04
CA PHE A 375 -15.68 12.23 5.05
C PHE A 375 -16.90 12.00 5.94
N ASP A 376 -17.55 10.85 5.77
CA ASP A 376 -18.76 10.46 6.48
C ASP A 376 -18.72 8.96 6.83
N PRO A 377 -18.27 8.59 8.04
CA PRO A 377 -18.20 7.20 8.48
C PRO A 377 -19.57 6.49 8.51
N ASP A 378 -20.67 7.23 8.74
CA ASP A 378 -22.01 6.65 8.90
C ASP A 378 -22.49 5.95 7.61
N ARG A 379 -21.87 6.24 6.45
CA ARG A 379 -22.17 5.54 5.19
C ARG A 379 -21.93 4.03 5.25
N PHE A 380 -21.00 3.58 6.11
CA PHE A 380 -20.68 2.16 6.27
C PHE A 380 -21.66 1.43 7.19
N VAL A 381 -22.75 2.08 7.62
CA VAL A 381 -23.92 1.40 8.18
C VAL A 381 -24.71 0.68 7.08
N GLU A 382 -24.65 1.16 5.84
CA GLU A 382 -25.36 0.55 4.72
C GLU A 382 -24.64 -0.71 4.21
N GLU A 383 -25.34 -1.85 4.21
CA GLU A 383 -24.78 -3.14 3.79
C GLU A 383 -24.29 -3.14 2.33
N SER A 384 -24.93 -2.36 1.46
CA SER A 384 -24.56 -2.24 0.03
C SER A 384 -23.17 -1.61 -0.15
N VAL A 385 -22.86 -0.61 0.70
CA VAL A 385 -21.59 0.11 0.75
C VAL A 385 -20.50 -0.81 1.29
N GLU A 386 -20.79 -1.52 2.39
CA GLU A 386 -19.87 -2.52 2.96
C GLU A 386 -19.54 -3.64 1.95
N LYS A 387 -20.56 -4.18 1.25
CA LYS A 387 -20.36 -5.19 0.19
C LYS A 387 -19.48 -4.66 -0.94
N SER A 388 -19.68 -3.42 -1.37
CA SER A 388 -18.87 -2.80 -2.41
C SER A 388 -17.43 -2.63 -1.95
N PHE A 389 -17.21 -2.18 -0.71
CA PHE A 389 -15.87 -2.02 -0.14
C PHE A 389 -15.13 -3.35 0.07
N CYS A 390 -15.87 -4.40 0.46
CA CYS A 390 -15.36 -5.76 0.61
C CYS A 390 -14.94 -6.35 -0.76
N LEU A 391 -15.73 -6.13 -1.81
CA LEU A 391 -15.39 -6.53 -3.18
C LEU A 391 -14.07 -5.91 -3.67
N LEU A 392 -13.80 -4.68 -3.25
CA LEU A 392 -12.55 -3.97 -3.58
C LEU A 392 -11.33 -4.47 -2.78
N GLY A 393 -11.51 -5.38 -1.82
CA GLY A 393 -10.43 -5.93 -1.00
C GLY A 393 -9.99 -5.00 0.14
N PHE A 394 -10.83 -4.03 0.52
CA PHE A 394 -10.56 -3.09 1.61
C PHE A 394 -11.20 -3.47 2.95
N SER A 395 -12.12 -4.44 2.95
CA SER A 395 -12.73 -5.00 4.15
C SER A 395 -13.12 -6.48 3.97
N GLY A 396 -13.46 -7.14 5.08
CA GLY A 396 -13.90 -8.54 5.11
C GLY A 396 -12.77 -9.56 4.85
N ASN A 397 -13.16 -10.78 4.44
CA ASN A 397 -12.25 -11.92 4.31
C ASN A 397 -11.27 -11.82 3.13
N GLN A 398 -11.45 -10.84 2.24
CA GLN A 398 -10.57 -10.58 1.11
C GLN A 398 -9.63 -9.39 1.37
N THR A 399 -9.64 -8.84 2.59
CA THR A 399 -8.78 -7.72 2.96
C THR A 399 -7.32 -8.08 2.77
N CYS A 400 -6.56 -7.17 2.17
CA CYS A 400 -5.11 -7.24 2.10
C CYS A 400 -4.51 -7.46 3.51
N PRO A 401 -3.64 -8.46 3.75
CA PRO A 401 -3.06 -8.72 5.07
C PRO A 401 -2.41 -7.49 5.72
N GLU A 402 -1.73 -6.68 4.92
CA GLU A 402 -1.06 -5.45 5.31
C GLU A 402 -2.07 -4.37 5.77
N LEU A 403 -3.23 -4.29 5.11
CA LEU A 403 -4.30 -3.37 5.50
C LEU A 403 -5.00 -3.83 6.79
N SER A 404 -5.20 -5.15 6.96
CA SER A 404 -5.74 -5.73 8.20
C SER A 404 -4.83 -5.42 9.40
N PHE A 405 -3.52 -5.55 9.20
CA PHE A 405 -2.52 -5.14 10.17
C PHE A 405 -2.61 -3.64 10.49
N ALA A 406 -2.65 -2.79 9.45
CA ALA A 406 -2.78 -1.34 9.60
C ALA A 406 -4.06 -0.95 10.35
N TYR A 407 -5.19 -1.61 10.10
CA TYR A 407 -6.45 -1.38 10.82
C TYR A 407 -6.35 -1.74 12.30
N THR A 408 -5.62 -2.81 12.63
CA THR A 408 -5.40 -3.16 14.04
C THR A 408 -4.56 -2.09 14.75
N VAL A 409 -3.43 -1.69 14.16
CA VAL A 409 -2.57 -0.63 14.72
C VAL A 409 -3.33 0.70 14.83
N ALA A 410 -4.09 1.07 13.79
CA ALA A 410 -4.89 2.28 13.78
C ALA A 410 -6.03 2.23 14.80
N THR A 411 -6.71 1.09 14.98
CA THR A 411 -7.74 0.92 16.02
C THR A 411 -7.15 1.12 17.41
N VAL A 412 -5.97 0.56 17.67
CA VAL A 412 -5.25 0.76 18.93
C VAL A 412 -4.91 2.24 19.15
N LEU A 413 -4.39 2.91 18.12
CA LEU A 413 -4.08 4.33 18.15
C LEU A 413 -5.33 5.19 18.40
N LEU A 414 -6.38 5.01 17.60
CA LEU A 414 -7.61 5.81 17.64
C LEU A 414 -8.36 5.63 18.96
N SER A 415 -8.48 4.40 19.46
CA SER A 415 -9.12 4.14 20.76
C SER A 415 -8.32 4.75 21.92
N THR A 416 -6.99 4.71 21.86
CA THR A 416 -6.13 5.33 22.89
C THR A 416 -6.23 6.85 22.86
N ILE A 417 -6.21 7.45 21.66
CA ILE A 417 -6.35 8.91 21.49
C ILE A 417 -7.73 9.37 21.91
N ALA A 418 -8.80 8.74 21.43
CA ALA A 418 -10.17 9.15 21.74
C ALA A 418 -10.40 9.25 23.26
N ARG A 419 -9.81 8.34 24.04
CA ARG A 419 -9.91 8.36 25.51
C ARG A 419 -9.10 9.44 26.21
N GLN A 420 -8.03 9.94 25.59
CA GLN A 420 -6.99 10.72 26.27
C GLN A 420 -6.76 12.12 25.71
N LEU A 421 -7.15 12.37 24.47
CA LEU A 421 -6.86 13.58 23.72
C LEU A 421 -8.06 13.97 22.85
N LYS A 422 -8.28 15.27 22.68
CA LYS A 422 -9.18 15.82 21.66
C LYS A 422 -8.35 16.53 20.60
N LEU A 423 -8.58 16.20 19.33
CA LEU A 423 -7.81 16.75 18.22
C LEU A 423 -8.50 17.98 17.66
N HIS A 424 -7.72 19.02 17.39
CA HIS A 424 -8.21 20.24 16.77
C HIS A 424 -7.42 20.55 15.50
N LYS A 425 -8.13 21.02 14.46
CA LYS A 425 -7.50 21.52 13.25
C LYS A 425 -6.69 22.78 13.53
N LEU A 426 -5.43 22.80 13.10
CA LEU A 426 -4.60 24.01 13.13
C LEU A 426 -5.06 25.02 12.08
N LYS A 427 -5.17 26.30 12.47
CA LYS A 427 -5.52 27.38 11.55
C LYS A 427 -4.42 27.55 10.49
N GLY A 428 -4.79 27.60 9.22
CA GLY A 428 -3.85 27.83 8.10
C GLY A 428 -3.11 26.59 7.58
N GLN A 429 -3.46 25.38 8.05
CA GLN A 429 -2.87 24.15 7.52
C GLN A 429 -3.25 23.95 6.03
N VAL A 430 -2.25 24.01 5.14
CA VAL A 430 -2.39 23.65 3.72
C VAL A 430 -1.89 22.22 3.54
N MET A 431 -2.68 21.38 2.88
CA MET A 431 -2.28 20.01 2.56
C MET A 431 -1.49 19.98 1.25
N ASP A 432 -0.28 19.43 1.28
CA ASP A 432 0.45 19.03 0.07
C ASP A 432 0.24 17.52 -0.12
N VAL A 433 -0.68 17.15 -1.01
CA VAL A 433 -0.90 15.77 -1.44
C VAL A 433 0.08 15.48 -2.58
N ARG A 434 1.31 15.09 -2.26
CA ARG A 434 2.24 14.58 -3.27
C ARG A 434 2.14 13.06 -3.33
N SER A 435 1.80 12.54 -4.52
CA SER A 435 1.74 11.14 -4.94
C SER A 435 1.67 10.11 -3.80
N GLY A 436 0.45 9.81 -3.38
CA GLY A 436 0.07 8.48 -2.86
C GLY A 436 0.37 8.12 -1.41
N SER A 437 1.37 8.70 -0.72
CA SER A 437 1.75 8.13 0.59
C SER A 437 2.36 9.09 1.62
N SER A 438 2.40 10.40 1.39
CA SER A 438 2.94 11.32 2.41
C SER A 438 2.24 12.68 2.44
N LEU A 439 1.73 13.05 3.61
CA LEU A 439 1.34 14.42 3.95
C LEU A 439 2.61 15.18 4.34
N LYS A 440 2.95 16.25 3.60
CA LYS A 440 3.90 17.26 4.04
C LYS A 440 3.15 18.55 4.39
N THR A 441 3.55 19.17 5.50
CA THR A 441 3.24 20.58 5.76
C THR A 441 4.27 21.43 5.02
N THR A 442 3.84 22.18 4.01
CA THR A 442 4.68 23.18 3.34
C THR A 442 4.46 24.52 4.04
N GLY A 443 5.48 24.98 4.79
CA GLY A 443 5.49 26.32 5.35
C GLY A 443 6.31 26.40 6.64
N GLY A 444 7.46 27.07 6.58
CA GLY A 444 8.25 27.45 7.75
C GLY A 444 7.58 28.55 8.56
N GLN A 445 6.35 28.33 9.01
CA GLN A 445 5.69 29.19 9.98
C GLN A 445 5.38 28.36 11.22
N LYS A 446 5.71 28.95 12.37
CA LYS A 446 5.51 28.37 13.69
C LYS A 446 4.04 27.96 13.82
N SER A 447 3.84 26.69 14.14
CA SER A 447 2.54 26.10 14.47
C SER A 447 2.44 25.88 15.97
#